data_AF-A0A497H8S9-F1
#
_entry.id   AF-A0A497H8S9-F1
#
_cell.length_a   1.000
_cell.length_b   1.000
_cell.length_c   1.000
_cell.angle_alpha   90.00
_cell.angle_beta   90.00
_cell.angle_gamma   90.00
#
_symmetry.space_group_name_H-M   'P 1'
#
loop_
_entity.id
_entity.type
_entity.pdbx_description
1 polymer ?
#
loop_
_entity_poly.entity_id
_entity_poly.type
_entity_poly.pdbx_seq_one_letter_code
_entity_poly.pdbx_strand_id
1 'polypeptide(L)' 'MYLAESCNNKICCNNFIKNDVYFSNSFFNHWKNNYWDDWNSIGPKIIHGEVEWMWWMNEWRWFNFDWHPAREPYDI' A
#
# COMPACT_ATOMS: atom_id res chain seq x y z
N MET A 1 6.82 -4.59 3.64
CA MET A 1 6.58 -3.40 4.47
C MET A 1 5.29 -3.60 5.25
N TYR A 2 5.24 -3.25 6.53
CA TYR A 2 4.03 -3.32 7.34
C TYR A 2 3.68 -1.93 7.87
N LEU A 3 2.43 -1.50 7.66
CA LEU A 3 1.93 -0.19 8.07
C LEU A 3 0.70 -0.38 8.96
N ALA A 4 0.74 0.07 10.21
CA ALA A 4 -0.34 -0.13 11.17
C ALA A 4 -0.77 1.19 11.83
N GLU A 5 -2.06 1.29 12.16
CA GLU A 5 -2.65 2.38 12.97
C GLU A 5 -2.26 3.79 12.47
N SER A 6 -2.15 3.92 11.14
CA SER A 6 -1.56 5.10 10.51
C SER A 6 -2.59 5.84 9.68
N CYS A 7 -2.55 7.17 9.71
CA CYS A 7 -3.48 7.97 8.93
C CYS A 7 -2.80 9.13 8.22
N ASN A 8 -3.28 9.45 7.01
CA ASN A 8 -2.90 10.63 6.25
C ASN A 8 -1.39 10.75 5.95
N ASN A 9 -0.68 9.62 5.83
CA ASN A 9 0.74 9.61 5.46
C ASN A 9 0.90 9.68 3.94
N LYS A 10 2.04 10.21 3.51
CA LYS A 10 2.47 10.15 2.12
C LYS A 10 3.58 9.12 1.98
N ILE A 11 3.35 8.09 1.17
CA ILE A 11 4.30 7.00 0.92
C ILE A 11 4.63 7.02 -0.56
N CYS A 12 5.83 7.48 -0.90
CA CYS A 12 6.24 7.69 -2.28
C CYS A 12 7.70 7.40 -2.54
N CYS A 13 8.01 7.10 -3.81
CA CYS A 13 9.36 6.91 -4.32
C CYS A 13 10.14 5.75 -3.67
N ASN A 14 9.44 4.68 -3.29
CA ASN A 14 10.06 3.46 -2.76
C ASN A 14 10.21 2.39 -3.85
N ASN A 15 11.21 1.52 -3.69
CA ASN A 15 11.39 0.30 -4.49
C ASN A 15 10.89 -0.92 -3.73
N PHE A 16 9.65 -1.36 -3.98
CA PHE A 16 9.12 -2.61 -3.44
C PHE A 16 9.45 -3.76 -4.39
N ILE A 17 10.54 -4.47 -4.07
CA ILE A 17 11.04 -5.62 -4.83
C ILE A 17 11.00 -6.84 -3.93
N LYS A 18 10.30 -7.90 -4.33
CA LYS A 18 10.10 -9.14 -3.55
C LYS A 18 9.61 -8.88 -2.12
N ASN A 19 8.83 -7.82 -1.95
CA ASN A 19 8.35 -7.38 -0.65
C ASN A 19 6.84 -7.38 -0.64
N ASP A 20 6.25 -8.18 0.25
CA ASP A 20 4.83 -8.07 0.54
C ASP A 20 4.59 -6.78 1.33
N VAL A 21 3.75 -5.92 0.79
CA VAL A 21 3.28 -4.70 1.45
C VAL A 21 1.89 -4.95 1.98
N TYR A 22 1.73 -4.81 3.28
CA TYR A 22 0.48 -5.00 3.99
C TYR A 22 0.22 -3.81 4.91
N PHE A 23 -1.05 -3.46 5.09
CA PHE A 23 -1.43 -2.48 6.09
C PHE A 23 -2.60 -2.98 6.94
N SER A 24 -2.67 -2.48 8.17
CA SER A 24 -3.75 -2.74 9.12
C SER A 24 -4.20 -1.43 9.76
N ASN A 25 -5.51 -1.25 9.94
CA ASN A 25 -6.12 -0.06 10.57
C ASN A 25 -5.55 1.27 10.05
N SER A 26 -5.27 1.31 8.75
CA SER A 26 -4.56 2.42 8.13
C SER A 26 -5.42 3.10 7.07
N PHE A 27 -5.66 4.40 7.28
CA PHE A 27 -6.68 5.16 6.57
C PHE A 27 -6.11 6.40 5.88
N PHE A 28 -6.67 6.76 4.73
CA PHE A 28 -6.30 7.98 4.00
C PHE A 28 -4.80 8.13 3.69
N ASN A 29 -4.05 7.02 3.62
CA ASN A 29 -2.66 7.08 3.21
C ASN A 29 -2.57 7.28 1.69
N HIS A 30 -1.68 8.17 1.29
CA HIS A 30 -1.44 8.54 -0.10
C HIS A 30 -0.21 7.82 -0.63
N TRP A 31 -0.45 6.72 -1.35
CA TRP A 31 0.57 5.99 -2.09
C TRP A 31 0.71 6.61 -3.47
N LYS A 32 1.95 6.95 -3.85
CA LYS A 32 2.21 7.57 -5.14
C LYS A 32 3.63 7.30 -5.61
N ASN A 33 3.79 6.95 -6.89
CA ASN A 33 5.10 6.81 -7.51
C ASN A 33 5.99 5.81 -6.73
N ASN A 34 5.45 4.69 -6.27
CA ASN A 34 6.27 3.59 -5.78
C ASN A 34 6.49 2.60 -6.91
N TYR A 35 7.68 2.01 -6.99
CA TYR A 35 7.96 0.89 -7.88
C TYR A 35 7.54 -0.41 -7.20
N TRP A 36 6.91 -1.29 -7.96
CA TRP A 36 6.41 -2.59 -7.51
C TRP A 36 6.82 -3.65 -8.53
N ASP A 37 7.65 -4.60 -8.14
CA ASP A 37 8.18 -5.62 -9.07
C ASP A 37 7.11 -6.61 -9.57
N ASP A 38 6.02 -6.76 -8.82
CA ASP A 38 4.88 -7.60 -9.16
C ASP A 38 3.78 -6.85 -9.94
N TRP A 39 3.91 -5.54 -10.14
CA TRP A 39 2.94 -4.72 -10.86
C TRP A 39 3.28 -4.65 -12.35
N ASN A 40 2.59 -5.49 -13.13
CA ASN A 40 2.77 -5.58 -14.59
C ASN A 40 1.56 -5.08 -15.39
N SER A 41 0.77 -4.17 -14.82
CA SER A 41 -0.54 -3.75 -15.36
C SER A 41 -0.58 -2.28 -15.79
N ILE A 42 -1.68 -1.89 -16.44
CA ILE A 42 -2.00 -0.48 -16.71
C ILE A 42 -2.98 -0.01 -15.63
N GLY A 43 -2.63 1.05 -14.90
CA GLY A 43 -3.51 1.68 -13.90
C GLY A 43 -2.99 1.60 -12.46
N PRO A 44 -3.87 1.75 -11.45
CA PRO A 44 -3.44 1.77 -10.06
C PRO A 44 -2.90 0.40 -9.60
N LYS A 45 -1.92 0.40 -8.69
CA LYS A 45 -1.57 -0.79 -7.90
C LYS A 45 -2.50 -0.87 -6.70
N ILE A 46 -3.19 -2.01 -6.56
CA ILE A 46 -3.98 -2.33 -5.38
C ILE A 46 -3.04 -2.84 -4.30
N ILE A 47 -3.16 -2.27 -3.11
CA ILE A 47 -2.44 -2.67 -1.92
C ILE A 47 -3.47 -3.30 -0.99
N HIS A 48 -3.22 -4.54 -0.58
CA HIS A 48 -4.11 -5.29 0.28
C HIS A 48 -3.81 -5.00 1.74
N GLY A 49 -4.86 -4.94 2.54
CA GLY A 49 -4.76 -4.79 3.98
C GLY A 49 -6.06 -5.15 4.67
N GLU A 50 -6.16 -4.76 5.92
CA GLU A 50 -7.32 -5.02 6.77
C GLU A 50 -7.70 -3.81 7.61
N VAL A 51 -8.92 -3.88 8.12
CA VAL A 51 -9.43 -2.99 9.14
C VAL A 51 -10.13 -3.81 10.22
N GLU A 52 -9.74 -3.55 11.46
CA GLU A 52 -10.39 -3.96 12.68
C GLU A 52 -11.13 -2.75 13.26
N TRP A 53 -12.45 -2.74 13.11
CA TRP A 53 -13.28 -1.64 13.63
C TRP A 53 -13.49 -1.73 15.15
N MET A 54 -13.55 -2.97 15.68
CA MET A 54 -13.74 -3.28 17.09
C MET A 54 -13.05 -4.61 17.42
N TRP A 55 -12.49 -4.75 18.63
CA TRP A 55 -11.76 -5.96 19.07
C TRP A 55 -12.58 -7.28 19.01
N TRP A 56 -13.91 -7.19 18.82
CA TRP A 56 -14.85 -8.32 18.78
C TRP A 56 -15.50 -8.51 17.40
N MET A 57 -15.21 -7.65 16.44
CA MET A 57 -15.66 -7.79 15.06
C MET A 57 -14.53 -8.36 14.20
N ASN A 58 -14.88 -9.26 13.29
CA ASN A 58 -13.93 -9.87 12.36
C ASN A 58 -13.17 -8.82 11.53
N GLU A 59 -11.93 -9.13 11.17
CA GLU A 59 -11.10 -8.35 10.23
C GLU A 59 -11.83 -8.17 8.89
N TRP A 60 -12.00 -6.93 8.45
CA TRP A 60 -12.55 -6.62 7.13
C TRP A 60 -11.41 -6.36 6.15
N ARG A 61 -11.46 -7.05 5.00
CA ARG A 61 -10.53 -6.76 3.89
C ARG A 61 -10.66 -5.30 3.49
N TRP A 62 -9.54 -4.60 3.48
CA TRP A 62 -9.44 -3.22 3.06
C TRP A 62 -8.40 -3.07 1.96
N PHE A 63 -8.47 -1.95 1.23
CA PHE A 63 -7.58 -1.69 0.12
C PHE A 63 -7.08 -0.25 0.15
N ASN A 64 -5.82 -0.06 -0.23
CA ASN A 64 -5.26 1.23 -0.60
C ASN A 64 -4.84 1.17 -2.08
N PHE A 65 -4.66 2.33 -2.70
CA PHE A 65 -4.32 2.41 -4.11
C PHE A 65 -3.11 3.32 -4.30
N ASP A 66 -2.07 2.81 -4.97
CA ASP A 66 -1.08 3.67 -5.61
C ASP A 66 -1.58 4.00 -7.01
N TRP A 67 -2.11 5.22 -7.17
CA TRP A 67 -2.73 5.65 -8.42
C TRP A 67 -1.75 5.86 -9.57
N HIS A 68 -0.46 6.07 -9.25
CA HIS A 68 0.57 6.35 -10.24
C HIS A 68 1.83 5.55 -9.91
N PRO A 69 1.83 4.22 -10.08
CA PRO A 69 3.01 3.42 -9.79
C PRO A 69 4.17 3.77 -10.74
N ALA A 70 5.40 3.69 -10.23
CA ALA A 70 6.59 3.89 -11.03
C ALA A 70 6.83 2.69 -11.97
N ARG A 71 7.30 2.95 -13.19
CA ARG A 71 7.56 1.91 -14.20
C ARG A 71 8.89 1.21 -14.05
N GLU A 72 9.83 1.87 -13.38
CA GLU A 72 11.19 1.42 -13.19
C GLU A 72 11.64 1.76 -11.76
N PRO A 73 12.54 0.97 -11.17
CA PRO A 73 13.05 1.23 -9.83
C PRO A 73 13.86 2.53 -9.81
N TYR A 74 13.84 3.20 -8.67
CA TYR A 74 14.64 4.39 -8.40
C TYR A 74 16.11 4.02 -8.15
N ASP A 75 17.02 4.88 -8.58
CA ASP A 75 18.42 4.89 -8.15
C ASP A 75 18.53 5.64 -6.81
N ILE A 76 18.50 4.89 -5.70
CA ILE A 76 18.50 5.39 -4.31
C ILE A 76 19.61 4.75 -3.48
#